data_AF-A0A383S9E0-F1
#
_entry.id   AF-A0A383S9E0-F1
#
_cell.length_a   1.000
_cell.length_b   1.000
_cell.length_c   1.000
_cell.angle_alpha   90.00
_cell.angle_beta   90.00
_cell.angle_gamma   90.00
#
_symmetry.space_group_name_H-M   'P 1'
#
loop_
_entity.id
_entity.type
_entity.pdbx_description
1 polymer ?
#
loop_
_entity_poly.entity_id
_entity_poly.type
_entity_poly.pdbx_seq_one_letter_code
_entity_poly.pdbx_strand_id
1 'polypeptide(L)'
;MLETGDYAMARAVCSRLLAEAERLAMRDVHLGALRLQRACCAVYLDPSPQKATALLADSAQLRAPGMAAFVAALLSGEMELLRGRPREAALAPRDHLERVRGDSSIPAASPWEIYGLAICLILDTELDEPTAAELEAPAMRRRGLRVLGQVLHDPAASRFDLPTTTALACAVGLSCAVGRPETGRAGARLLATAMACGPNQTSRLLSLTELGRRAEALDPELWAASRAEAAALNRAELLTRMSLLAHELAEGL
;
A
#
# COMPACT_ATOMS: atom_id res chain seq x y z
N MET A 1 14.21 -5.52 4.52
CA MET A 1 13.55 -6.85 4.42
C MET A 1 12.09 -6.68 4.01
N LEU A 2 11.25 -6.03 4.83
CA LEU A 2 9.83 -5.83 4.47
C LEU A 2 9.67 -4.92 3.26
N GLU A 3 10.36 -3.78 3.23
CA GLU A 3 10.34 -2.84 2.09
C GLU A 3 10.76 -3.49 0.77
N THR A 4 11.59 -4.54 0.83
CA THR A 4 12.09 -5.28 -0.34
C THR A 4 11.26 -6.54 -0.64
N GLY A 5 10.20 -6.82 0.13
CA GLY A 5 9.34 -7.98 -0.06
C GLY A 5 9.91 -9.31 0.43
N ASP A 6 11.04 -9.31 1.15
CA ASP A 6 11.66 -10.54 1.68
C ASP A 6 11.02 -10.95 3.01
N TYR A 7 9.77 -11.42 2.91
CA TYR A 7 8.97 -11.83 4.07
C TYR A 7 9.53 -13.09 4.75
N ALA A 8 10.21 -13.96 4.00
CA ALA A 8 10.86 -15.16 4.54
C ALA A 8 12.00 -14.79 5.49
N MET A 9 12.91 -13.92 5.04
CA MET A 9 13.99 -13.43 5.89
C MET A 9 13.45 -12.59 7.06
N ALA A 10 12.47 -11.72 6.81
CA ALA A 10 11.84 -10.94 7.88
C ALA A 10 11.25 -11.84 8.98
N ARG A 11 10.56 -12.94 8.59
CA ARG A 11 10.01 -13.92 9.53
C ARG A 11 11.10 -14.65 10.31
N ALA A 12 12.18 -15.05 9.65
CA ALA A 12 13.32 -15.72 10.29
C ALA A 12 13.99 -14.80 11.33
N VAL A 13 14.24 -13.54 10.97
CA VAL A 13 14.82 -12.55 11.87
C VAL A 13 13.89 -12.25 13.05
N CYS A 14 12.58 -12.08 12.83
CA CYS A 14 11.64 -11.90 13.95
C CYS A 14 11.64 -13.10 14.89
N SER A 15 11.76 -14.33 14.37
CA SER A 15 11.82 -15.54 15.18
C SER A 15 13.08 -15.59 16.04
N ARG A 16 14.24 -15.23 15.47
CA ARG A 16 15.51 -15.13 16.21
C ARG A 16 15.44 -14.06 17.30
N LEU A 17 14.95 -12.87 16.97
CA LEU A 17 14.84 -11.75 17.91
C LEU A 17 13.90 -12.07 19.07
N LEU A 18 12.80 -12.79 18.83
CA LEU A 18 11.91 -13.25 19.91
C LEU A 18 12.62 -14.20 20.87
N ALA A 19 13.37 -15.18 20.35
CA ALA A 19 14.14 -16.12 21.18
C ALA A 19 15.27 -15.45 21.98
N GLU A 20 15.84 -14.35 21.46
CA GLU A 20 16.78 -13.51 22.19
C GLU A 20 16.09 -12.65 23.25
N ALA A 21 14.98 -12.01 22.90
CA ALA A 21 14.23 -11.11 23.77
C ALA A 21 13.63 -11.82 24.98
N GLU A 22 13.15 -13.06 24.81
CA GLU A 22 12.65 -13.90 25.90
C GLU A 22 13.74 -14.24 26.92
N ARG A 23 15.00 -14.38 26.48
CA ARG A 23 16.15 -14.58 27.37
C ARG A 23 16.56 -13.33 28.13
N LEU A 24 16.25 -12.15 27.59
CA LEU A 24 16.66 -10.84 28.15
C LEU A 24 15.57 -10.16 28.98
N ALA A 25 14.43 -10.80 29.22
CA ALA A 25 13.28 -10.25 29.95
C ALA A 25 12.85 -8.85 29.45
N MET A 26 12.88 -8.63 28.12
CA MET A 26 12.49 -7.37 27.50
C MET A 26 10.99 -7.06 27.68
N ARG A 27 10.64 -5.76 27.61
CA ARG A 27 9.25 -5.28 27.78
C ARG A 27 8.26 -5.96 26.81
N ASP A 28 7.07 -6.27 27.32
CA ASP A 28 5.99 -6.98 26.61
C ASP A 28 5.59 -6.34 25.27
N VAL A 29 5.64 -5.01 25.16
CA VAL A 29 5.22 -4.28 23.95
C VAL A 29 6.10 -4.60 22.75
N HIS A 30 7.43 -4.71 22.93
CA HIS A 30 8.35 -5.04 21.83
C HIS A 30 8.19 -6.49 21.39
N LEU A 31 7.96 -7.40 22.34
CA LEU A 31 7.64 -8.81 22.06
C LEU A 31 6.34 -8.93 21.26
N GLY A 32 5.32 -8.17 21.64
CA GLY A 32 4.04 -8.12 20.93
C GLY A 32 4.19 -7.66 19.47
N ALA A 33 4.92 -6.58 19.22
CA ALA A 33 5.18 -6.09 17.87
C ALA A 33 5.96 -7.10 17.02
N LEU A 34 6.99 -7.75 17.57
CA LEU A 34 7.75 -8.80 16.87
C LEU A 34 6.89 -10.04 16.56
N ARG A 35 6.01 -10.44 17.49
CA ARG A 35 5.05 -11.55 17.26
C ARG A 35 4.07 -11.21 16.15
N LEU A 36 3.49 -10.00 16.18
CA LEU A 36 2.60 -9.52 15.13
C LEU A 36 3.30 -9.53 13.77
N GLN A 37 4.49 -8.91 13.68
CA GLN A 37 5.25 -8.85 12.44
C GLN A 37 5.60 -10.24 11.89
N ARG A 38 6.04 -11.17 12.76
CA ARG A 38 6.31 -12.56 12.38
C ARG A 38 5.06 -13.24 11.82
N ALA A 39 3.91 -13.03 12.45
CA ALA A 39 2.64 -13.60 12.02
C ALA A 39 2.18 -12.99 10.69
N CYS A 40 2.29 -11.67 10.49
CA CYS A 40 2.05 -11.01 9.20
C CYS A 40 2.88 -11.64 8.09
N CYS A 41 4.20 -11.79 8.28
CA CYS A 41 5.05 -12.43 7.28
C CYS A 41 4.63 -13.88 6.98
N ALA A 42 4.14 -14.63 7.97
CA ALA A 42 3.64 -15.98 7.74
C ALA A 42 2.35 -16.01 6.91
N VAL A 43 1.46 -15.01 7.07
CA VAL A 43 0.31 -14.81 6.19
C VAL A 43 0.76 -14.41 4.79
N TYR A 44 1.72 -13.50 4.65
CA TYR A 44 2.16 -13.02 3.34
C TYR A 44 2.83 -14.10 2.49
N LEU A 45 3.52 -15.04 3.11
CA LEU A 45 4.18 -16.17 2.42
C LEU A 45 3.19 -17.25 1.97
N ASP A 46 2.07 -17.41 2.67
CA ASP A 46 1.08 -18.44 2.39
C ASP A 46 -0.31 -17.93 2.83
N PRO A 47 -0.93 -17.05 2.00
CA PRO A 47 -2.13 -16.31 2.36
C PRO A 47 -3.37 -17.20 2.37
N SER A 48 -4.16 -17.11 3.45
CA SER A 48 -5.45 -17.79 3.52
C SER A 48 -6.44 -17.06 4.45
N PRO A 49 -7.76 -17.22 4.22
CA PRO A 49 -8.80 -16.66 5.09
C PRO A 49 -8.65 -17.07 6.56
N GLN A 50 -8.23 -18.32 6.81
CA GLN A 50 -8.08 -18.87 8.16
C GLN A 50 -6.93 -18.20 8.91
N LYS A 51 -5.79 -18.00 8.25
CA LYS A 51 -4.65 -17.31 8.86
C LYS A 51 -4.90 -15.82 9.05
N ALA A 52 -5.61 -15.18 8.12
CA ALA A 52 -6.05 -13.80 8.27
C ALA A 52 -6.98 -13.64 9.49
N THR A 53 -7.92 -14.58 9.69
CA THR A 53 -8.81 -14.59 10.86
C THR A 53 -8.02 -14.74 12.17
N ALA A 54 -7.06 -15.67 12.22
CA ALA A 54 -6.21 -15.83 13.40
C ALA A 54 -5.38 -14.57 13.69
N LEU A 55 -4.80 -13.96 12.66
CA LEU A 55 -4.00 -12.74 12.80
C LEU A 55 -4.83 -11.55 13.31
N LEU A 56 -6.06 -11.39 12.82
CA LEU A 56 -6.97 -10.36 13.32
C LEU A 56 -7.30 -10.55 14.80
N ALA A 57 -7.60 -11.78 15.22
CA ALA A 57 -7.87 -12.10 16.61
C ALA A 57 -6.66 -11.80 17.53
N ASP A 58 -5.45 -12.16 17.09
CA ASP A 58 -4.20 -11.87 17.81
C ASP A 58 -3.93 -10.36 17.87
N SER A 59 -4.18 -9.63 16.78
CA SER A 59 -3.96 -8.18 16.71
C SER A 59 -4.89 -7.40 17.63
N ALA A 60 -6.13 -7.84 17.81
CA ALA A 60 -7.11 -7.21 18.69
C ALA A 60 -6.71 -7.27 20.18
N GLN A 61 -5.88 -8.25 20.55
CA GLN A 61 -5.34 -8.39 21.90
C GLN A 61 -4.09 -7.53 22.14
N LEU A 62 -3.48 -7.02 21.06
CA LEU A 62 -2.28 -6.21 21.13
C LEU A 62 -2.62 -4.79 21.63
N ARG A 63 -2.34 -4.51 22.91
CA ARG A 63 -2.39 -3.14 23.44
C ARG A 63 -1.17 -2.35 23.00
N ALA A 64 -1.16 -1.90 21.76
CA ALA A 64 -0.04 -1.13 21.23
C ALA A 64 -0.46 0.32 20.94
N PRO A 65 -0.01 1.30 21.74
CA PRO A 65 -0.29 2.70 21.48
C PRO A 65 0.49 3.21 20.26
N GLY A 66 0.02 4.29 19.66
CA GLY A 66 0.73 5.02 18.61
C GLY A 66 0.99 4.19 17.35
N MET A 67 2.25 4.07 16.96
CA MET A 67 2.65 3.52 15.65
C MET A 67 2.26 2.07 15.40
N ALA A 68 2.12 1.25 16.43
CA ALA A 68 1.72 -0.13 16.25
C ALA A 68 0.20 -0.26 16.02
N ALA A 69 -0.63 0.65 16.55
CA ALA A 69 -2.05 0.74 16.18
C ALA A 69 -2.23 1.18 14.72
N PHE A 70 -1.34 2.05 14.21
CA PHE A 70 -1.30 2.46 12.80
C PHE A 70 -1.11 1.24 11.88
N VAL A 71 -0.06 0.45 12.15
CA VAL A 71 0.24 -0.75 11.36
C VAL A 71 -0.90 -1.76 11.46
N ALA A 72 -1.47 -1.96 12.65
CA ALA A 72 -2.62 -2.86 12.84
C ALA A 72 -3.85 -2.45 12.02
N ALA A 73 -4.15 -1.14 11.91
CA ALA A 73 -5.29 -0.67 11.13
C ALA A 73 -5.10 -0.96 9.63
N LEU A 74 -3.91 -0.72 9.08
CA LEU A 74 -3.62 -1.03 7.68
C LEU A 74 -3.59 -2.54 7.41
N LEU A 75 -3.02 -3.33 8.34
CA LEU A 75 -3.07 -4.79 8.28
C LEU A 75 -4.50 -5.32 8.28
N SER A 76 -5.39 -4.70 9.05
CA SER A 76 -6.78 -5.17 9.17
C SER A 76 -7.51 -5.14 7.84
N GLY A 77 -7.31 -4.10 7.03
CA GLY A 77 -7.91 -4.00 5.69
C GLY A 77 -7.45 -5.15 4.79
N GLU A 78 -6.15 -5.44 4.77
CA GLU A 78 -5.61 -6.56 4.01
C GLU A 78 -6.17 -7.92 4.48
N MET A 79 -6.31 -8.12 5.80
CA MET A 79 -6.82 -9.36 6.35
C MET A 79 -8.30 -9.57 6.06
N GLU A 80 -9.12 -8.52 6.13
CA GLU A 80 -10.54 -8.61 5.75
C GLU A 80 -10.69 -8.90 4.25
N LEU A 81 -9.81 -8.34 3.40
CA LEU A 81 -9.83 -8.67 1.98
C LEU A 81 -9.52 -10.17 1.75
N LEU A 82 -8.52 -10.72 2.45
CA LEU A 82 -8.21 -12.15 2.41
C LEU A 82 -9.37 -13.03 2.89
N ARG A 83 -10.29 -12.49 3.70
CA ARG A 83 -11.51 -13.17 4.16
C ARG A 83 -12.69 -13.02 3.18
N GLY A 84 -12.49 -12.37 2.03
CA GLY A 84 -13.54 -12.12 1.05
C GLY A 84 -14.52 -11.04 1.48
N ARG A 85 -14.06 -10.06 2.27
CA ARG A 85 -14.87 -8.97 2.82
C ARG A 85 -14.36 -7.61 2.33
N PRO A 86 -14.54 -7.29 1.04
CA PRO A 86 -13.93 -6.10 0.42
C PRO A 86 -14.46 -4.79 1.02
N ARG A 87 -15.74 -4.74 1.41
CA ARG A 87 -16.34 -3.58 2.08
C ARG A 87 -15.67 -3.33 3.43
N GLU A 88 -15.62 -4.33 4.31
CA GLU A 88 -14.99 -4.25 5.63
C GLU A 88 -13.50 -3.94 5.52
N ALA A 89 -12.85 -4.49 4.50
CA ALA A 89 -11.45 -4.21 4.18
C ALA A 89 -11.20 -2.72 3.95
N ALA A 90 -12.10 -2.03 3.24
CA ALA A 90 -11.95 -0.61 2.94
C ALA A 90 -12.20 0.29 4.16
N LEU A 91 -13.11 -0.06 5.07
CA LEU A 91 -13.55 0.81 6.16
C LEU A 91 -12.45 1.16 7.17
N ALA A 92 -11.76 0.16 7.72
CA ALA A 92 -10.79 0.40 8.80
C ALA A 92 -9.58 1.27 8.38
N PRO A 93 -8.96 1.07 7.20
CA PRO A 93 -7.93 1.97 6.68
C PRO A 93 -8.42 3.40 6.43
N ARG A 94 -9.67 3.58 6.00
CA ARG A 94 -10.27 4.91 5.76
C ARG A 94 -10.51 5.68 7.06
N ASP A 95 -11.13 5.05 8.04
CA ASP A 95 -11.31 5.63 9.39
C ASP A 95 -9.98 6.00 10.01
N HIS A 96 -8.95 5.22 9.73
CA HIS A 96 -7.59 5.52 10.14
C HIS A 96 -7.02 6.75 9.41
N LEU A 97 -7.15 6.82 8.09
CA LEU A 97 -6.67 7.94 7.29
C LEU A 97 -7.31 9.28 7.71
N GLU A 98 -8.58 9.27 8.11
CA GLU A 98 -9.26 10.46 8.64
C GLU A 98 -8.75 10.87 10.01
N ARG A 99 -8.39 9.91 10.88
CA ARG A 99 -7.72 10.22 12.16
C ARG A 99 -6.34 10.84 11.96
N VAL A 100 -5.56 10.32 11.00
CA VAL A 100 -4.24 10.89 10.64
C VAL A 100 -4.39 12.32 10.16
N ARG A 101 -5.40 12.60 9.32
CA ARG A 101 -5.72 13.95 8.84
C ARG A 101 -6.16 14.90 9.96
N GLY A 102 -6.90 14.41 10.95
CA GLY A 102 -7.38 15.20 12.08
C GLY A 102 -6.30 15.55 13.11
N ASP A 103 -5.14 14.90 13.06
CA ASP A 103 -4.03 15.15 13.96
C ASP A 103 -3.10 16.25 13.42
N SER A 104 -3.20 17.44 14.01
CA SER A 104 -2.39 18.60 13.60
C SER A 104 -0.87 18.43 13.83
N SER A 105 -0.45 17.40 14.56
CA SER A 105 0.98 17.08 14.74
C SER A 105 1.58 16.32 13.55
N ILE A 106 0.74 15.77 12.66
CA ILE A 106 1.17 15.03 11.48
C ILE A 106 1.15 15.98 10.27
N PRO A 107 2.31 16.22 9.62
CA PRO A 107 2.34 17.05 8.42
C PRO A 107 1.48 16.47 7.30
N ALA A 108 0.88 17.36 6.50
CA ALA A 108 0.23 16.98 5.25
C ALA A 108 1.22 16.23 4.35
N ALA A 109 0.72 15.22 3.63
CA ALA A 109 1.53 14.32 2.83
C ALA A 109 2.64 13.58 3.60
N SER A 110 2.48 13.36 4.92
CA SER A 110 3.39 12.50 5.68
C SER A 110 3.46 11.07 5.10
N PRO A 111 4.52 10.28 5.39
CA PRO A 111 4.61 8.89 4.93
C PRO A 111 3.39 8.06 5.34
N TRP A 112 2.79 8.40 6.48
CA TRP A 112 1.58 7.77 7.01
C TRP A 112 0.35 8.08 6.17
N GLU A 113 0.17 9.33 5.77
CA GLU A 113 -0.91 9.70 4.85
C GLU A 113 -0.68 9.04 3.47
N ILE A 114 0.54 9.08 2.95
CA ILE A 114 0.90 8.49 1.65
C ILE A 114 0.62 6.98 1.64
N TYR A 115 1.10 6.26 2.66
CA TYR A 115 0.95 4.81 2.74
C TYR A 115 -0.51 4.40 3.01
N GLY A 116 -1.21 5.14 3.88
CA GLY A 116 -2.64 4.92 4.13
C GLY A 116 -3.50 5.14 2.88
N LEU A 117 -3.21 6.19 2.10
CA LEU A 117 -3.83 6.42 0.79
C LEU A 117 -3.56 5.27 -0.17
N ALA A 118 -2.30 4.82 -0.28
CA ALA A 118 -1.95 3.71 -1.16
C ALA A 118 -2.75 2.44 -0.84
N ILE A 119 -2.87 2.08 0.46
CA ILE A 119 -3.69 0.94 0.89
C ILE A 119 -5.17 1.13 0.53
N CYS A 120 -5.76 2.29 0.85
CA CYS A 120 -7.16 2.56 0.53
C CYS A 120 -7.43 2.44 -0.97
N LEU A 121 -6.55 2.99 -1.82
CA LEU A 121 -6.71 2.94 -3.28
C LEU A 121 -6.65 1.52 -3.84
N ILE A 122 -5.77 0.65 -3.31
CA ILE A 122 -5.72 -0.75 -3.72
C ILE A 122 -7.00 -1.48 -3.30
N LEU A 123 -7.45 -1.28 -2.06
CA LEU A 123 -8.68 -1.90 -1.55
C LEU A 123 -9.92 -1.45 -2.33
N ASP A 124 -9.97 -0.18 -2.73
CA ASP A 124 -11.06 0.36 -3.54
C ASP A 124 -11.18 -0.34 -4.91
N THR A 125 -10.11 -0.96 -5.43
CA THR A 125 -10.17 -1.74 -6.70
C THR A 125 -10.91 -3.07 -6.56
N GLU A 126 -11.20 -3.49 -5.33
CA GLU A 126 -11.90 -4.75 -5.02
C GLU A 126 -13.39 -4.53 -4.70
N LEU A 127 -13.85 -3.28 -4.70
CA LEU A 127 -15.23 -2.94 -4.40
C LEU A 127 -16.11 -3.13 -5.65
N ASP A 128 -17.34 -3.60 -5.42
CA ASP A 128 -18.38 -3.50 -6.45
C ASP A 128 -18.80 -2.04 -6.67
N GLU A 129 -19.45 -1.75 -7.80
CA GLU A 129 -19.84 -0.40 -8.18
C GLU A 129 -20.73 0.30 -7.13
N PRO A 130 -21.76 -0.34 -6.54
CA PRO A 130 -22.56 0.27 -5.49
C PRO A 130 -21.73 0.64 -4.24
N THR A 131 -20.88 -0.26 -3.77
CA THR A 131 -20.05 -0.02 -2.59
C THR A 131 -18.98 1.04 -2.87
N ALA A 132 -18.39 1.04 -4.08
CA ALA A 132 -17.42 2.03 -4.49
C ALA A 132 -18.03 3.45 -4.55
N ALA A 133 -19.29 3.56 -5.00
CA ALA A 133 -20.03 4.81 -4.97
C ALA A 133 -20.35 5.25 -3.54
N GLU A 134 -20.89 4.36 -2.69
CA GLU A 134 -21.20 4.66 -1.29
C GLU A 134 -19.98 5.12 -0.51
N LEU A 135 -18.84 4.46 -0.71
CA LEU A 135 -17.59 4.78 -0.04
C LEU A 135 -16.81 5.90 -0.76
N GLU A 136 -17.35 6.55 -1.78
CA GLU A 136 -16.68 7.65 -2.48
C GLU A 136 -15.27 7.30 -2.99
N ALA A 137 -15.09 6.09 -3.53
CA ALA A 137 -13.82 5.64 -4.13
C ALA A 137 -13.26 6.61 -5.20
N PRO A 138 -14.09 7.25 -6.06
CA PRO A 138 -13.61 8.30 -6.97
C PRO A 138 -12.99 9.51 -6.22
N ALA A 139 -13.55 9.90 -5.08
CA ALA A 139 -12.99 10.99 -4.27
C ALA A 139 -11.66 10.59 -3.62
N MET A 140 -11.55 9.34 -3.17
CA MET A 140 -10.29 8.77 -2.66
C MET A 140 -9.20 8.78 -3.75
N ARG A 141 -9.54 8.39 -4.98
CA ARG A 141 -8.63 8.45 -6.14
C ARG A 141 -8.13 9.86 -6.43
N ARG A 142 -9.05 10.85 -6.49
CA ARG A 142 -8.68 12.27 -6.68
C ARG A 142 -7.78 12.78 -5.55
N ARG A 143 -8.03 12.36 -4.30
CA ARG A 143 -7.16 12.69 -3.15
C ARG A 143 -5.78 12.09 -3.32
N GLY A 144 -5.69 10.80 -3.63
CA GLY A 144 -4.42 10.11 -3.85
C GLY A 144 -3.58 10.75 -4.96
N LEU A 145 -4.22 11.11 -6.07
CA LEU A 145 -3.56 11.76 -7.19
C LEU A 145 -3.05 13.17 -6.85
N ARG A 146 -3.84 13.97 -6.10
CA ARG A 146 -3.41 15.29 -5.63
C ARG A 146 -2.17 15.17 -4.73
N VAL A 147 -2.19 14.24 -3.78
CA VAL A 147 -1.05 14.00 -2.88
C VAL A 147 0.16 13.51 -3.69
N LEU A 148 -0.05 12.62 -4.66
CA LEU A 148 1.02 12.16 -5.55
C LEU A 148 1.66 13.34 -6.31
N GLY A 149 0.86 14.23 -6.89
CA GLY A 149 1.37 15.43 -7.57
C GLY A 149 2.17 16.34 -6.64
N GLN A 150 1.71 16.53 -5.41
CA GLN A 150 2.42 17.34 -4.40
C GLN A 150 3.79 16.73 -4.06
N VAL A 151 3.86 15.43 -3.76
CA VAL A 151 5.11 14.78 -3.35
C VAL A 151 6.12 14.66 -4.50
N LEU A 152 5.65 14.61 -5.75
CA LEU A 152 6.51 14.56 -6.94
C LEU A 152 7.05 15.94 -7.34
N HIS A 153 6.35 17.03 -7.00
CA HIS A 153 6.73 18.39 -7.41
C HIS A 153 7.55 19.14 -6.35
N ASP A 154 7.42 18.79 -5.07
CA ASP A 154 8.12 19.48 -3.97
C ASP A 154 9.39 18.71 -3.52
N PRO A 155 10.61 19.20 -3.80
CA PRO A 155 11.86 18.61 -3.31
C PRO A 155 12.01 18.66 -1.79
N ALA A 156 11.23 19.48 -1.07
CA ALA A 156 11.12 19.43 0.38
C ALA A 156 10.10 18.39 0.86
N ALA A 157 9.14 17.99 0.01
CA ALA A 157 8.31 16.80 0.20
C ALA A 157 9.04 15.51 -0.22
N SER A 158 10.09 15.59 -1.05
CA SER A 158 11.01 14.48 -1.32
C SER A 158 11.89 14.10 -0.11
N ARG A 159 11.58 14.60 1.10
CA ARG A 159 12.07 14.07 2.37
C ARG A 159 11.55 12.65 2.63
N PHE A 160 10.55 12.18 1.86
CA PHE A 160 10.03 10.82 1.94
C PHE A 160 10.83 9.87 1.06
N ASP A 161 11.00 8.64 1.54
CA ASP A 161 11.73 7.64 0.77
C ASP A 161 11.03 7.39 -0.56
N LEU A 162 11.82 7.27 -1.63
CA LEU A 162 11.29 6.99 -2.96
C LEU A 162 10.34 5.76 -2.97
N PRO A 163 10.64 4.65 -2.27
CA PRO A 163 9.74 3.50 -2.19
C PRO A 163 8.31 3.82 -1.74
N THR A 164 8.12 4.73 -0.80
CA THR A 164 6.78 5.09 -0.28
C THR A 164 6.01 5.93 -1.30
N THR A 165 6.68 6.87 -1.97
CA THR A 165 6.10 7.63 -3.07
C THR A 165 5.72 6.71 -4.24
N THR A 166 6.58 5.75 -4.60
CA THR A 166 6.30 4.81 -5.69
C THR A 166 5.22 3.81 -5.33
N ALA A 167 5.03 3.45 -4.04
CA ALA A 167 3.88 2.67 -3.59
C ALA A 167 2.56 3.41 -3.81
N LEU A 168 2.49 4.71 -3.48
CA LEU A 168 1.31 5.53 -3.80
C LEU A 168 1.10 5.64 -5.31
N ALA A 169 2.17 5.85 -6.09
CA ALA A 169 2.06 5.91 -7.55
C ALA A 169 1.55 4.59 -8.15
N CYS A 170 1.99 3.43 -7.64
CA CYS A 170 1.44 2.13 -8.03
C CYS A 170 -0.07 2.06 -7.75
N ALA A 171 -0.48 2.45 -6.53
CA ALA A 171 -1.88 2.39 -6.12
C ALA A 171 -2.79 3.34 -6.92
N VAL A 172 -2.33 4.57 -7.18
CA VAL A 172 -3.01 5.54 -8.06
C VAL A 172 -3.09 4.99 -9.49
N GLY A 173 -1.98 4.50 -10.03
CA GLY A 173 -1.92 3.93 -11.38
C GLY A 173 -2.91 2.78 -11.57
N LEU A 174 -2.92 1.81 -10.64
CA LEU A 174 -3.86 0.69 -10.67
C LEU A 174 -5.31 1.15 -10.49
N SER A 175 -5.60 2.03 -9.52
CA SER A 175 -6.95 2.54 -9.28
C SER A 175 -7.51 3.31 -10.49
N CYS A 176 -6.68 4.08 -11.19
CA CYS A 176 -7.06 4.72 -12.45
C CYS A 176 -7.27 3.70 -13.57
N ALA A 177 -6.36 2.72 -13.69
CA ALA A 177 -6.40 1.70 -14.74
C ALA A 177 -7.68 0.85 -14.69
N VAL A 178 -8.10 0.46 -13.48
CA VAL A 178 -9.32 -0.33 -13.25
C VAL A 178 -10.57 0.56 -13.24
N GLY A 179 -10.44 1.80 -12.78
CA GLY A 179 -11.58 2.62 -12.39
C GLY A 179 -12.30 3.39 -13.50
N ARG A 180 -11.63 3.69 -14.64
CA ARG A 180 -12.24 4.41 -15.77
C ARG A 180 -11.54 4.10 -17.10
N PRO A 181 -12.29 3.94 -18.22
CA PRO A 181 -11.67 3.77 -19.54
C PRO A 181 -10.80 4.96 -19.96
N GLU A 182 -11.19 6.20 -19.65
CA GLU A 182 -10.49 7.40 -20.13
C GLU A 182 -9.11 7.55 -19.49
N THR A 183 -8.97 7.16 -18.21
CA THR A 183 -7.70 7.19 -17.48
C THR A 183 -6.95 5.85 -17.53
N GLY A 184 -7.54 4.83 -18.18
CA GLY A 184 -7.04 3.46 -18.22
C GLY A 184 -5.59 3.34 -18.70
N ARG A 185 -5.29 4.00 -19.83
CA ARG A 185 -3.96 4.01 -20.46
C ARG A 185 -2.91 4.68 -19.58
N ALA A 186 -3.18 5.89 -19.12
CA ALA A 186 -2.26 6.63 -18.28
C ALA A 186 -2.05 5.94 -16.92
N GLY A 187 -3.11 5.33 -16.36
CA GLY A 187 -3.04 4.53 -15.14
C GLY A 187 -2.13 3.31 -15.27
N ALA A 188 -2.28 2.52 -16.34
CA ALA A 188 -1.43 1.34 -16.59
C ALA A 188 0.04 1.73 -16.77
N ARG A 189 0.31 2.84 -17.47
CA ARG A 189 1.66 3.39 -17.64
C ARG A 189 2.26 3.90 -16.34
N LEU A 190 1.46 4.54 -15.49
CA LEU A 190 1.88 5.02 -14.18
C LEU A 190 2.25 3.83 -13.28
N LEU A 191 1.40 2.79 -13.26
CA LEU A 191 1.65 1.56 -12.52
C LEU A 191 2.98 0.90 -12.96
N ALA A 192 3.19 0.71 -14.27
CA ALA A 192 4.42 0.11 -14.79
C ALA A 192 5.66 0.93 -14.41
N THR A 193 5.59 2.25 -14.58
CA THR A 193 6.68 3.19 -14.27
C THR A 193 7.02 3.14 -12.78
N ALA A 194 6.01 3.18 -11.91
CA ALA A 194 6.19 3.15 -10.46
C ALA A 194 6.72 1.80 -9.96
N MET A 195 6.26 0.68 -10.54
CA MET A 195 6.79 -0.66 -10.22
C MET A 195 8.28 -0.77 -10.59
N ALA A 196 8.70 -0.19 -11.72
CA ALA A 196 10.11 -0.17 -12.13
C ALA A 196 11.01 0.65 -11.18
N CYS A 197 10.47 1.64 -10.48
CA CYS A 197 11.21 2.39 -9.45
C CYS A 197 11.41 1.61 -8.13
N GLY A 198 10.64 0.53 -7.90
CA GLY A 198 10.67 -0.25 -6.67
C GLY A 198 9.79 0.35 -5.55
N PRO A 199 8.52 -0.07 -5.41
CA PRO A 199 7.63 0.37 -4.34
C PRO A 199 8.01 -0.21 -2.98
N ASN A 200 7.56 0.44 -1.91
CA ASN A 200 7.63 -0.09 -0.55
C ASN A 200 6.69 -1.30 -0.41
N GLN A 201 7.28 -2.48 -0.21
CA GLN A 201 6.55 -3.75 -0.15
C GLN A 201 6.21 -4.21 1.28
N THR A 202 6.15 -3.30 2.25
CA THR A 202 5.92 -3.68 3.67
C THR A 202 4.58 -4.38 3.89
N SER A 203 3.52 -3.97 3.18
CA SER A 203 2.25 -4.69 3.04
C SER A 203 2.30 -5.56 1.78
N ARG A 204 1.70 -6.74 1.85
CA ARG A 204 1.60 -7.62 0.69
C ARG A 204 0.67 -7.02 -0.37
N LEU A 205 -0.33 -6.20 -0.03
CA LEU A 205 -1.15 -5.45 -1.01
C LEU A 205 -0.33 -4.59 -1.97
N LEU A 206 0.80 -4.06 -1.50
CA LEU A 206 1.69 -3.18 -2.27
C LEU A 206 2.97 -3.90 -2.74
N SER A 207 3.04 -5.23 -2.56
CA SER A 207 4.15 -6.03 -3.05
C SER A 207 4.15 -6.09 -4.58
N LEU A 208 5.33 -6.22 -5.19
CA LEU A 208 5.44 -6.36 -6.65
C LEU A 208 4.67 -7.58 -7.16
N THR A 209 4.66 -8.67 -6.39
CA THR A 209 3.91 -9.89 -6.72
C THR A 209 2.40 -9.64 -6.77
N GLU A 210 1.83 -9.00 -5.74
CA GLU A 210 0.39 -8.74 -5.68
C GLU A 210 -0.05 -7.65 -6.66
N LEU A 211 0.75 -6.58 -6.82
CA LEU A 211 0.52 -5.56 -7.85
C LEU A 211 0.58 -6.16 -9.25
N GLY A 212 1.53 -7.05 -9.50
CA GLY A 212 1.64 -7.81 -10.75
C GLY A 212 0.42 -8.67 -11.01
N ARG A 213 -0.03 -9.44 -10.02
CA ARG A 213 -1.25 -10.27 -10.09
C ARG A 213 -2.48 -9.42 -10.41
N ARG A 214 -2.64 -8.25 -9.77
CA ARG A 214 -3.76 -7.34 -10.03
C ARG A 214 -3.70 -6.74 -11.42
N ALA A 215 -2.50 -6.44 -11.91
CA ALA A 215 -2.30 -5.92 -13.25
C ALA A 215 -2.63 -6.92 -14.36
N GLU A 216 -2.77 -8.22 -14.06
CA GLU A 216 -3.23 -9.24 -15.03
C GLU A 216 -4.68 -9.01 -15.50
N ALA A 217 -5.48 -8.26 -14.72
CA ALA A 217 -6.84 -7.88 -15.11
C ALA A 217 -6.87 -6.70 -16.10
N LEU A 218 -5.73 -6.04 -16.35
CA LEU A 218 -5.63 -4.96 -17.32
C LEU A 218 -5.52 -5.50 -18.74
N ASP A 219 -5.70 -4.63 -19.72
CA ASP A 219 -5.45 -4.95 -21.13
C ASP A 219 -4.02 -5.53 -21.31
N PRO A 220 -3.88 -6.79 -21.78
CA PRO A 220 -2.58 -7.47 -21.80
C PRO A 220 -1.54 -6.81 -22.70
N GLU A 221 -1.97 -6.25 -23.83
CA GLU A 221 -1.07 -5.61 -24.81
C GLU A 221 -0.55 -4.28 -24.26
N LEU A 222 -1.46 -3.45 -23.74
CA LEU A 222 -1.11 -2.19 -23.07
C LEU A 222 -0.22 -2.44 -21.85
N TRP A 223 -0.51 -3.46 -21.05
CA TRP A 223 0.29 -3.77 -19.87
C TRP A 223 1.69 -4.23 -20.26
N ALA A 224 1.83 -5.11 -21.24
CA ALA A 224 3.12 -5.55 -21.76
C ALA A 224 3.93 -4.37 -22.33
N ALA A 225 3.30 -3.52 -23.14
CA ALA A 225 3.94 -2.34 -23.72
C ALA A 225 4.38 -1.34 -22.63
N SER A 226 3.52 -1.07 -21.65
CA SER A 226 3.83 -0.15 -20.53
C SER A 226 5.02 -0.62 -19.71
N ARG A 227 5.12 -1.93 -19.43
CA ARG A 227 6.28 -2.50 -18.75
C ARG A 227 7.56 -2.42 -19.58
N ALA A 228 7.47 -2.70 -20.89
CA ALA A 228 8.61 -2.62 -21.78
C ALA A 228 9.14 -1.17 -21.90
N GLU A 229 8.24 -0.19 -22.01
CA GLU A 229 8.59 1.24 -21.96
C GLU A 229 9.31 1.59 -20.65
N ALA A 230 8.74 1.21 -19.50
CA ALA A 230 9.34 1.51 -18.19
C ALA A 230 10.71 0.84 -17.99
N ALA A 231 10.89 -0.40 -18.45
CA ALA A 231 12.15 -1.14 -18.31
C ALA A 231 13.32 -0.53 -19.11
N ALA A 232 13.03 0.28 -20.14
CA ALA A 232 14.03 0.96 -20.95
C ALA A 232 14.55 2.27 -20.32
N LEU A 233 13.89 2.77 -19.26
CA LEU A 233 14.20 4.06 -18.66
C LEU A 233 15.14 3.91 -17.46
N ASN A 234 16.03 4.89 -17.30
CA ASN A 234 16.81 5.03 -16.08
C ASN A 234 15.98 5.67 -14.96
N ARG A 235 16.52 5.69 -13.74
CA ARG A 235 15.79 6.20 -12.56
C ARG A 235 15.31 7.65 -12.70
N ALA A 236 16.11 8.55 -13.26
CA ALA A 236 15.72 9.95 -13.42
C ALA A 236 14.59 10.11 -14.46
N GLU A 237 14.65 9.32 -15.53
CA GLU A 237 13.61 9.27 -16.57
C GLU A 237 12.30 8.69 -16.02
N LEU A 238 12.37 7.63 -15.20
CA LEU A 238 11.21 7.06 -14.52
C LEU A 238 10.53 8.07 -13.59
N LEU A 239 11.29 8.82 -12.80
CA LEU A 239 10.75 9.88 -11.94
C LEU A 239 10.07 10.98 -12.75
N THR A 240 10.71 11.44 -13.81
CA THR A 240 10.15 12.45 -14.73
C THR A 240 8.85 11.95 -15.35
N ARG A 241 8.86 10.70 -15.84
CA ARG A 241 7.68 10.05 -16.43
C ARG A 241 6.53 9.94 -15.42
N MET A 242 6.82 9.55 -14.19
CA MET A 242 5.84 9.43 -13.12
C MET A 242 5.17 10.78 -12.84
N SER A 243 5.94 11.88 -12.78
CA SER A 243 5.39 13.23 -12.62
C SER A 243 4.49 13.65 -13.79
N LEU A 244 4.90 13.38 -15.02
CA LEU A 244 4.11 13.68 -16.22
C LEU A 244 2.78 12.91 -16.25
N LEU A 245 2.82 11.61 -15.95
CA LEU A 245 1.63 10.76 -15.91
C LEU A 245 0.67 11.15 -14.77
N ALA A 246 1.21 11.53 -13.60
CA ALA A 246 0.40 12.04 -12.50
C ALA A 246 -0.32 13.34 -12.89
N HIS A 247 0.34 14.21 -13.67
CA HIS A 247 -0.28 15.42 -14.18
C HIS A 247 -1.36 15.13 -15.23
N GLU A 248 -1.08 14.28 -16.23
CA GLU A 248 -2.05 13.84 -17.24
C GLU A 248 -3.32 13.25 -16.61
N LEU A 249 -3.15 12.37 -15.62
CA LEU A 249 -4.26 11.79 -14.88
C LEU A 249 -5.07 12.83 -14.11
N ALA A 250 -4.44 13.92 -13.66
CA ALA A 250 -5.10 14.94 -12.86
C ALA A 250 -5.95 15.87 -13.72
N GLU A 251 -5.57 16.07 -14.99
CA GLU A 251 -6.38 16.79 -15.97
C GLU A 251 -7.57 15.94 -16.49
N GLY A 252 -7.45 14.62 -16.42
CA GLY A 252 -8.47 13.68 -16.88
C GLY A 252 -9.54 13.25 -15.85
N LEU A 253 -9.44 13.69 -14.58
CA LEU A 253 -10.36 13.34 -13.48
C LEU A 253 -11.20 14.52 -12.99
#